data_AF-A0A5M3MFQ8-F1
#
_entry.id   AF-A0A5M3MFQ8-F1
#
_cell.length_a   1.000
_cell.length_b   1.000
_cell.length_c   1.000
_cell.angle_alpha   90.00
_cell.angle_beta   90.00
_cell.angle_gamma   90.00
#
_symmetry.space_group_name_H-M   'P 1'
#
loop_
_entity.id
_entity.type
_entity.pdbx_description
1 polymer ?
#
loop_
_entity_poly.entity_id
_entity_poly.type
_entity_poly.pdbx_seq_one_letter_code
_entity_poly.pdbx_strand_id
1 'polypeptide(L)'
;MSNSSIMDVLTNNSSRKDLLHAVLTSPDPKRPASLSSIFGQLNEYGIDSYAIFDVLVNTYVPLFGRINFKLSIVWRQLGLSDRHQLIRGYMSQWQAWNILIEVCGLGTIHQRHLTLSKLINARAFDICLTTLNHRLLLFRGRAVHLLRASCSESFLPQRLPSQDVAIFISALCTLALQDPDTLYGQLTGPESEMQWNLAKLSFEDPWNKNDESRHLMTRRFFGELQMFALDAARILLAMGLNSSPRARLNVIKHSPEIYDLLLDCGILAHLHGYPEGVSGPLACEALCAFFNWPADTLPGIPHLEALTTLGTKDTKAMIQLGQAWINSVSDSEETERWMRSYTATKALYSSSRSPFTKELYENLSQAASRSRISVLRVVATLTYNADAAGIKNVDIYSLLELAYQGSFKIVAGPDGYPDPFHVSPEYVLGPIAFARLLVVLAQRNALNGVQFLQKSPQGLSSTTSLSRIQHITHPDIIRRFIRISVGRIRDRLAEAYTLRDKGFNGASGVPHSCVAFADAAELAAAVVAFDNITGGDYTQAAFRARYMLVVCLGHVAQMALELKHYQRVYFCALAALDVNEKSARDEKVDKSLVKVYNQRAQEAKIALGL
;
A
#
# COMPACT_ATOMS: atom_id res chain seq x y z
N MET A 1 -5.82 25.46 39.59
CA MET A 1 -5.03 24.76 40.64
C MET A 1 -3.63 25.32 40.61
N SER A 2 -3.00 25.58 41.76
CA SER A 2 -1.59 25.98 41.81
C SER A 2 -0.70 24.79 41.40
N ASN A 3 0.48 25.05 40.83
CA ASN A 3 1.40 24.01 40.36
C ASN A 3 1.82 23.03 41.47
N SER A 4 1.85 23.44 42.74
CA SER A 4 2.17 22.53 43.85
C SER A 4 1.01 21.56 44.19
N SER A 5 -0.24 22.01 44.08
CA SER A 5 -1.43 21.19 44.34
C SER A 5 -1.63 20.09 43.29
N ILE A 6 -1.14 20.29 42.07
CA ILE A 6 -1.14 19.27 41.02
C ILE A 6 -0.09 18.19 41.33
N MET A 7 1.10 18.57 41.80
CA MET A 7 2.16 17.63 42.15
C MET A 7 1.80 16.71 43.34
N ASP A 8 1.10 17.24 44.35
CA ASP A 8 0.64 16.42 45.49
C ASP A 8 -0.44 15.40 45.09
N VAL A 9 -1.35 15.77 44.18
CA VAL A 9 -2.36 14.86 43.60
C VAL A 9 -1.72 13.78 42.71
N LEU A 10 -0.56 14.05 42.15
CA LEU A 10 0.15 13.14 41.24
C LEU A 10 1.09 12.16 41.94
N THR A 11 1.22 12.14 43.27
CA THR A 11 2.04 11.10 43.96
C THR A 11 1.23 9.86 44.34
N ASN A 12 -0.11 9.96 44.34
CA ASN A 12 -1.01 8.85 44.66
C ASN A 12 -1.62 8.23 43.38
N ASN A 13 -1.47 6.92 43.19
CA ASN A 13 -2.01 6.19 42.03
C ASN A 13 -3.55 6.26 41.90
N SER A 14 -4.30 6.38 43.01
CA SER A 14 -5.76 6.57 42.92
C SER A 14 -6.09 7.97 42.40
N SER A 15 -5.41 8.99 42.91
CA SER A 15 -5.57 10.38 42.53
C SER A 15 -5.13 10.68 41.10
N ARG A 16 -4.12 9.96 40.57
CA ARG A 16 -3.77 9.98 39.14
C ARG A 16 -4.90 9.46 38.25
N LYS A 17 -5.53 8.35 38.63
CA LYS A 17 -6.68 7.79 37.89
C LYS A 17 -7.86 8.76 37.90
N ASP A 18 -8.15 9.36 39.04
CA ASP A 18 -9.26 10.30 39.18
C ASP A 18 -9.02 11.61 38.41
N LEU A 19 -7.79 12.13 38.43
CA LEU A 19 -7.40 13.31 37.65
C LEU A 19 -7.43 13.02 36.15
N LEU A 20 -6.85 11.89 35.71
CA LEU A 20 -6.85 11.50 34.31
C LEU A 20 -8.27 11.23 33.82
N HIS A 21 -9.09 10.55 34.64
CA HIS A 21 -10.52 10.37 34.36
C HIS A 21 -11.22 11.71 34.26
N ALA A 22 -11.03 12.64 35.21
CA ALA A 22 -11.64 13.97 35.16
C ALA A 22 -11.21 14.79 33.94
N VAL A 23 -9.94 14.69 33.51
CA VAL A 23 -9.42 15.33 32.30
C VAL A 23 -10.06 14.71 31.05
N LEU A 24 -10.17 13.39 30.99
CA LEU A 24 -10.67 12.65 29.83
C LEU A 24 -12.20 12.59 29.73
N THR A 25 -12.92 12.74 30.85
CA THR A 25 -14.38 12.77 30.90
C THR A 25 -14.95 14.18 31.05
N SER A 26 -14.11 15.22 31.02
CA SER A 26 -14.59 16.60 31.03
C SER A 26 -15.50 16.84 29.81
N PRO A 27 -16.76 17.25 30.00
CA PRO A 27 -17.69 17.47 28.90
C PRO A 27 -17.43 18.77 28.13
N ASP A 28 -16.39 19.54 28.47
CA ASP A 28 -16.08 20.82 27.83
C ASP A 28 -15.67 20.63 26.35
N PRO A 29 -16.53 21.00 25.39
CA PRO A 29 -16.25 20.83 23.97
C PRO A 29 -15.16 21.80 23.47
N LYS A 30 -14.74 22.78 24.29
CA LYS A 30 -13.75 23.81 23.93
C LYS A 30 -12.31 23.47 24.32
N ARG A 31 -12.03 22.30 24.91
CA ARG A 31 -10.65 21.82 25.15
C ARG A 31 -10.19 20.82 24.08
N PRO A 32 -9.46 21.26 23.03
CA PRO A 32 -8.75 20.36 22.16
C PRO A 32 -7.28 20.27 22.61
N ALA A 33 -7.00 19.56 23.68
CA ALA A 33 -5.66 19.00 23.84
C ALA A 33 -5.77 17.56 23.31
N SER A 34 -5.23 17.29 22.13
CA SER A 34 -4.99 15.90 21.70
C SER A 34 -4.29 15.15 22.83
N LEU A 35 -4.45 13.83 22.95
CA LEU A 35 -3.67 13.11 23.95
C LEU A 35 -2.18 13.41 23.77
N SER A 36 -1.69 13.58 22.54
CA SER A 36 -0.30 14.00 22.29
C SER A 36 0.09 15.33 22.96
N SER A 37 -0.81 16.32 22.98
CA SER A 37 -0.58 17.59 23.66
C SER A 37 -0.60 17.42 25.17
N ILE A 38 -1.52 16.60 25.69
CA ILE A 38 -1.58 16.25 27.12
C ILE A 38 -0.30 15.50 27.53
N PHE A 39 0.14 14.52 26.74
CA PHE A 39 1.38 13.79 26.96
C PHE A 39 2.60 14.73 26.89
N GLY A 40 2.64 15.66 25.95
CA GLY A 40 3.68 16.69 25.87
C GLY A 40 3.75 17.51 27.14
N GLN A 41 2.62 18.05 27.61
CA GLN A 41 2.53 18.80 28.86
C GLN A 41 2.90 17.97 30.08
N LEU A 42 2.39 16.74 30.19
CA LEU A 42 2.71 15.86 31.33
C LEU A 42 4.19 15.45 31.35
N ASN A 43 4.81 15.31 30.18
CA ASN A 43 6.24 15.06 30.06
C ASN A 43 7.07 16.29 30.48
N GLU A 44 6.60 17.51 30.16
CA GLU A 44 7.18 18.77 30.67
C GLU A 44 7.10 18.87 32.21
N TYR A 45 6.08 18.24 32.82
CA TYR A 45 5.94 18.13 34.28
C TYR A 45 6.74 16.96 34.91
N GLY A 46 7.58 16.26 34.14
CA GLY A 46 8.40 15.14 34.63
C GLY A 46 7.61 13.89 35.00
N ILE A 47 6.36 13.78 34.53
CA ILE A 47 5.54 12.59 34.75
C ILE A 47 5.96 11.54 33.72
N ASP A 48 6.40 10.39 34.22
CA ASP A 48 6.83 9.28 33.38
C ASP A 48 5.71 8.86 32.41
N SER A 49 5.98 9.01 31.12
CA SER A 49 5.13 8.56 30.01
C SER A 49 4.67 7.11 30.16
N TYR A 50 5.48 6.25 30.80
CA TYR A 50 5.14 4.86 31.10
C TYR A 50 3.96 4.74 32.06
N ALA A 51 3.93 5.55 33.13
CA ALA A 51 2.85 5.49 34.12
C ALA A 51 1.51 5.95 33.53
N ILE A 52 1.52 6.98 32.68
CA ILE A 52 0.33 7.46 31.98
C ILE A 52 -0.17 6.42 30.98
N PHE A 53 0.76 5.85 30.21
CA PHE A 53 0.45 4.80 29.25
C PHE A 53 -0.16 3.57 29.93
N ASP A 54 0.42 3.10 31.04
CA ASP A 54 -0.09 1.94 31.76
C ASP A 54 -1.48 2.21 32.37
N VAL A 55 -1.74 3.41 32.89
CA VAL A 55 -3.08 3.81 33.35
C VAL A 55 -4.07 3.83 32.19
N LEU A 56 -3.74 4.45 31.05
CA LEU A 56 -4.61 4.50 29.88
C LEU A 56 -4.95 3.10 29.38
N VAL A 57 -3.93 2.26 29.19
CA VAL A 57 -4.10 0.93 28.63
C VAL A 57 -4.87 0.02 29.60
N ASN A 58 -4.52 0.01 30.90
CA ASN A 58 -5.19 -0.84 31.90
C ASN A 58 -6.60 -0.37 32.24
N THR A 59 -6.90 0.92 32.08
CA THR A 59 -8.23 1.45 32.40
C THR A 59 -9.14 1.37 31.18
N TYR A 60 -8.69 1.85 30.02
CA TYR A 60 -9.56 2.05 28.86
C TYR A 60 -9.75 0.79 28.02
N VAL A 61 -8.78 -0.12 27.93
CA VAL A 61 -8.98 -1.35 27.15
C VAL A 61 -10.06 -2.25 27.78
N PRO A 62 -10.05 -2.53 29.10
CA PRO A 62 -11.14 -3.30 29.72
C PRO A 62 -12.46 -2.54 29.73
N LEU A 63 -12.41 -1.21 29.94
CA LEU A 63 -13.59 -0.36 29.94
C LEU A 63 -14.24 -0.33 28.56
N PHE A 64 -13.47 -0.30 27.47
CA PHE A 64 -13.97 -0.34 26.10
C PHE A 64 -14.79 -1.60 25.83
N GLY A 65 -14.30 -2.77 26.24
CA GLY A 65 -15.06 -4.03 26.14
C GLY A 65 -16.39 -3.96 26.89
N ARG A 66 -16.38 -3.40 28.11
CA ARG A 66 -17.60 -3.24 28.93
C ARG A 66 -18.57 -2.20 28.37
N ILE A 67 -18.07 -1.07 27.87
CA ILE A 67 -18.85 0.02 27.30
C ILE A 67 -19.54 -0.45 26.02
N ASN A 68 -18.80 -1.10 25.11
CA ASN A 68 -19.38 -1.59 23.87
C ASN A 68 -20.39 -2.73 24.12
N PHE A 69 -20.09 -3.65 25.02
CA PHE A 69 -21.04 -4.70 25.40
C PHE A 69 -22.34 -4.12 25.97
N LYS A 70 -22.25 -3.23 26.97
CA LYS A 70 -23.44 -2.62 27.56
C LYS A 70 -24.22 -1.79 26.55
N LEU A 71 -23.56 -1.02 25.70
CA LEU A 71 -24.26 -0.14 24.77
C LEU A 71 -24.88 -0.91 23.60
N SER A 72 -24.23 -1.95 23.07
CA SER A 72 -24.84 -2.85 22.07
C SER A 72 -26.15 -3.50 22.53
N ILE A 73 -26.32 -3.72 23.84
CA ILE A 73 -27.57 -4.21 24.45
C ILE A 73 -28.60 -3.08 24.56
N VAL A 74 -28.18 -1.91 25.06
CA VAL A 74 -29.03 -0.73 25.27
C VAL A 74 -29.68 -0.26 23.95
N TRP A 75 -28.98 -0.43 22.82
CA TRP A 75 -29.46 -0.14 21.47
C TRP A 75 -30.77 -0.83 21.09
N ARG A 76 -30.98 -2.09 21.51
CA ARG A 76 -32.17 -2.86 21.11
C ARG A 76 -33.38 -2.60 22.00
N GLN A 77 -33.19 -1.99 23.17
CA GLN A 77 -34.17 -2.01 24.25
C GLN A 77 -34.69 -0.63 24.65
N LEU A 78 -33.95 0.46 24.40
CA LEU A 78 -34.44 1.80 24.70
C LEU A 78 -35.33 2.32 23.57
N GLY A 79 -36.62 2.43 23.85
CA GLY A 79 -37.51 3.30 23.09
C GLY A 79 -37.04 4.76 23.13
N LEU A 80 -37.56 5.58 22.22
CA LEU A 80 -37.17 6.98 21.93
C LEU A 80 -37.21 7.97 23.13
N SER A 81 -37.54 7.53 24.35
CA SER A 81 -37.87 8.37 25.50
C SER A 81 -36.70 9.10 26.16
N ASP A 82 -35.43 8.78 25.89
CA ASP A 82 -34.29 9.57 26.39
C ASP A 82 -33.16 9.78 25.35
N ARG A 83 -33.41 10.72 24.42
CA ARG A 83 -32.44 11.17 23.42
C ARG A 83 -31.13 11.69 24.02
N HIS A 84 -31.16 12.30 25.21
CA HIS A 84 -29.98 12.89 25.83
C HIS A 84 -29.02 11.81 26.35
N GLN A 85 -29.56 10.76 26.98
CA GLN A 85 -28.75 9.63 27.43
C GLN A 85 -28.09 8.91 26.26
N LEU A 86 -28.79 8.79 25.13
CA LEU A 86 -28.28 8.21 23.90
C LEU A 86 -27.06 8.98 23.34
N ILE A 87 -27.20 10.31 23.23
CA ILE A 87 -26.13 11.20 22.75
C ILE A 87 -24.91 11.09 23.67
N ARG A 88 -25.11 11.15 25.00
CA ARG A 88 -24.00 10.99 25.97
C ARG A 88 -23.31 9.64 25.80
N GLY A 89 -24.06 8.56 25.65
CA GLY A 89 -23.51 7.22 25.41
C GLY A 89 -22.62 7.17 24.17
N TYR A 90 -23.08 7.76 23.06
CA TYR A 90 -22.29 7.84 21.84
C TYR A 90 -21.06 8.74 21.95
N MET A 91 -21.15 9.89 22.63
CA MET A 91 -19.99 10.73 22.89
C MET A 91 -18.93 9.98 23.70
N SER A 92 -19.33 9.22 24.73
CA SER A 92 -18.41 8.39 25.50
C SER A 92 -17.76 7.29 24.65
N GLN A 93 -18.52 6.61 23.79
CA GLN A 93 -17.94 5.62 22.85
C GLN A 93 -16.95 6.29 21.91
N TRP A 94 -17.31 7.42 21.32
CA TRP A 94 -16.46 8.16 20.40
C TRP A 94 -15.11 8.53 21.03
N GLN A 95 -15.14 9.04 22.27
CA GLN A 95 -13.92 9.35 23.01
C GLN A 95 -13.10 8.09 23.31
N ALA A 96 -13.75 6.99 23.71
CA ALA A 96 -13.05 5.73 23.93
C ALA A 96 -12.34 5.24 22.66
N TRP A 97 -12.98 5.32 21.49
CA TRP A 97 -12.34 4.99 20.21
C TRP A 97 -11.13 5.88 19.92
N ASN A 98 -11.24 7.20 20.10
CA ASN A 98 -10.13 8.11 19.87
C ASN A 98 -8.94 7.80 20.78
N ILE A 99 -9.19 7.56 22.07
CA ILE A 99 -8.15 7.18 23.03
C ILE A 99 -7.44 5.90 22.59
N LEU A 100 -8.19 4.88 22.15
CA LEU A 100 -7.58 3.64 21.68
C LEU A 100 -6.71 3.84 20.43
N ILE A 101 -7.20 4.63 19.46
CA ILE A 101 -6.46 4.95 18.24
C ILE A 101 -5.14 5.68 18.59
N GLU A 102 -5.21 6.68 19.46
CA GLU A 102 -4.03 7.44 19.90
C GLU A 102 -3.05 6.54 20.67
N VAL A 103 -3.53 5.69 21.56
CA VAL A 103 -2.68 4.78 22.36
C VAL A 103 -1.96 3.73 21.50
N CYS A 104 -2.51 3.32 20.35
CA CYS A 104 -1.81 2.46 19.39
C CYS A 104 -0.56 3.12 18.78
N GLY A 105 -0.56 4.45 18.67
CA GLY A 105 0.56 5.23 18.10
C GLY A 105 1.58 5.73 19.12
N LEU A 106 1.29 5.63 20.42
CA LEU A 106 2.12 6.21 21.47
C LEU A 106 3.01 5.16 22.16
N GLY A 107 4.15 5.63 22.68
CA GLY A 107 5.08 4.82 23.47
C GLY A 107 6.18 4.11 22.66
N THR A 108 7.06 3.42 23.38
CA THR A 108 8.13 2.59 22.84
C THR A 108 7.60 1.39 22.05
N ILE A 109 8.42 0.76 21.20
CA ILE A 109 8.06 -0.47 20.48
C ILE A 109 7.54 -1.55 21.45
N HIS A 110 8.18 -1.72 22.61
CA HIS A 110 7.74 -2.67 23.64
C HIS A 110 6.36 -2.34 24.20
N GLN A 111 6.11 -1.07 24.54
CA GLN A 111 4.81 -0.61 25.03
C GLN A 111 3.70 -0.81 23.99
N ARG A 112 3.95 -0.52 22.71
CA ARG A 112 2.99 -0.75 21.62
C ARG A 112 2.66 -2.24 21.47
N HIS A 113 3.64 -3.14 21.58
CA HIS A 113 3.38 -4.59 21.60
C HIS A 113 2.55 -5.03 22.81
N LEU A 114 2.78 -4.46 23.99
CA LEU A 114 2.00 -4.75 25.19
C LEU A 114 0.54 -4.29 25.03
N THR A 115 0.33 -3.08 24.52
CA THR A 115 -1.00 -2.55 24.18
C THR A 115 -1.71 -3.44 23.18
N LEU A 116 -1.03 -3.81 22.09
CA LEU A 116 -1.60 -4.71 21.10
C LEU A 116 -2.05 -6.03 21.74
N SER A 117 -1.22 -6.62 22.59
CA SER A 117 -1.54 -7.88 23.29
C SER A 117 -2.80 -7.72 24.16
N LYS A 118 -2.94 -6.59 24.86
CA LYS A 118 -4.12 -6.28 25.66
C LYS A 118 -5.36 -6.05 24.79
N LEU A 119 -5.25 -5.40 23.63
CA LEU A 119 -6.34 -5.23 22.67
C LEU A 119 -6.82 -6.57 22.09
N ILE A 120 -5.89 -7.47 21.73
CA ILE A 120 -6.20 -8.83 21.28
C ILE A 120 -6.94 -9.60 22.39
N ASN A 121 -6.41 -9.61 23.61
CA ASN A 121 -7.02 -10.30 24.75
C ASN A 121 -8.41 -9.75 25.11
N ALA A 122 -8.63 -8.45 24.92
CA ALA A 122 -9.92 -7.80 25.12
C ALA A 122 -10.89 -7.99 23.94
N ARG A 123 -10.52 -8.76 22.91
CA ARG A 123 -11.30 -8.98 21.69
C ARG A 123 -11.69 -7.67 21.00
N ALA A 124 -10.83 -6.65 21.08
CA ALA A 124 -11.11 -5.33 20.51
C ALA A 124 -11.34 -5.39 19.00
N PHE A 125 -10.66 -6.30 18.30
CA PHE A 125 -10.78 -6.42 16.85
C PHE A 125 -12.05 -7.16 16.39
N ASP A 126 -12.62 -8.04 17.21
CA ASP A 126 -13.97 -8.60 16.98
C ASP A 126 -15.03 -7.50 17.08
N ILE A 127 -14.83 -6.57 18.03
CA ILE A 127 -15.65 -5.37 18.16
C ILE A 127 -15.47 -4.48 16.92
N CYS A 128 -14.24 -4.31 16.41
CA CYS A 128 -14.01 -3.59 15.16
C CYS A 128 -14.82 -4.22 14.02
N LEU A 129 -14.72 -5.53 13.77
CA LEU A 129 -15.45 -6.24 12.71
C LEU A 129 -16.97 -6.03 12.82
N THR A 130 -17.50 -6.13 14.04
CA THR A 130 -18.93 -5.86 14.29
C THR A 130 -19.28 -4.39 13.99
N THR A 131 -18.39 -3.47 14.34
CA THR A 131 -18.57 -2.01 14.17
C THR A 131 -18.40 -1.57 12.72
N LEU A 132 -17.73 -2.35 11.85
CA LEU A 132 -17.70 -2.07 10.40
C LEU A 132 -19.11 -2.09 9.78
N ASN A 133 -20.03 -2.85 10.37
CA ASN A 133 -21.45 -2.89 9.98
C ASN A 133 -22.34 -1.96 10.82
N HIS A 134 -21.76 -1.07 11.62
CA HIS A 134 -22.54 -0.19 12.50
C HIS A 134 -23.44 0.75 11.70
N ARG A 135 -24.61 1.12 12.20
CA ARG A 135 -25.53 1.98 11.42
C ARG A 135 -24.96 3.37 11.12
N LEU A 136 -24.16 3.93 12.03
CA LEU A 136 -23.56 5.26 11.87
C LEU A 136 -22.18 5.21 11.22
N LEU A 137 -22.02 5.98 10.15
CA LEU A 137 -20.83 6.08 9.31
C LEU A 137 -19.57 6.40 10.12
N LEU A 138 -19.62 7.37 11.03
CA LEU A 138 -18.43 7.79 11.78
C LEU A 138 -17.88 6.70 12.71
N PHE A 139 -18.73 5.83 13.24
CA PHE A 139 -18.28 4.69 14.04
C PHE A 139 -17.60 3.61 13.19
N ARG A 140 -18.08 3.38 11.97
CA ARG A 140 -17.36 2.54 10.99
C ARG A 140 -15.97 3.11 10.74
N GLY A 141 -15.88 4.43 10.53
CA GLY A 141 -14.63 5.18 10.39
C GLY A 141 -13.68 4.92 11.55
N ARG A 142 -14.15 5.04 12.79
CA ARG A 142 -13.30 4.82 13.97
C ARG A 142 -12.80 3.37 14.10
N ALA A 143 -13.64 2.39 13.78
CA ALA A 143 -13.23 0.99 13.75
C ALA A 143 -12.11 0.75 12.71
N VAL A 144 -12.27 1.29 11.50
CA VAL A 144 -11.24 1.23 10.45
C VAL A 144 -9.96 1.95 10.86
N HIS A 145 -10.06 3.14 11.46
CA HIS A 145 -8.89 3.87 11.96
C HIS A 145 -8.14 3.10 13.04
N LEU A 146 -8.84 2.44 13.97
CA LEU A 146 -8.18 1.61 14.99
C LEU A 146 -7.46 0.42 14.35
N LEU A 147 -8.09 -0.24 13.37
CA LEU A 147 -7.45 -1.32 12.61
C LEU A 147 -6.19 -0.81 11.91
N ARG A 148 -6.30 0.29 11.17
CA ARG A 148 -5.18 0.93 10.47
C ARG A 148 -4.04 1.29 11.41
N ALA A 149 -4.32 2.01 12.49
CA ALA A 149 -3.32 2.42 13.48
C ALA A 149 -2.67 1.21 14.17
N SER A 150 -3.46 0.18 14.50
CA SER A 150 -2.92 -1.06 15.05
C SER A 150 -1.99 -1.78 14.07
N CYS A 151 -2.27 -1.67 12.77
CA CYS A 151 -1.44 -2.27 11.73
C CYS A 151 -0.14 -1.50 11.48
N SER A 152 -0.22 -0.17 11.33
CA SER A 152 0.95 0.67 11.03
C SER A 152 1.84 0.88 12.25
N GLU A 153 1.25 1.12 13.42
CA GLU A 153 2.01 1.55 14.61
C GLU A 153 2.28 0.42 15.60
N SER A 154 1.38 -0.56 15.70
CA SER A 154 1.45 -1.60 16.75
C SER A 154 1.82 -2.99 16.23
N PHE A 155 2.09 -3.14 14.92
CA PHE A 155 2.50 -4.41 14.30
C PHE A 155 1.45 -5.53 14.37
N LEU A 156 0.15 -5.19 14.34
CA LEU A 156 -0.96 -6.16 14.33
C LEU A 156 -0.78 -7.33 13.33
N PRO A 157 -0.33 -7.12 12.08
CA PRO A 157 -0.19 -8.20 11.09
C PRO A 157 0.73 -9.34 11.53
N GLN A 158 1.69 -9.06 12.42
CA GLN A 158 2.64 -10.06 12.93
C GLN A 158 2.04 -10.97 14.00
N ARG A 159 0.89 -10.61 14.56
CA ARG A 159 0.22 -11.33 15.66
C ARG A 159 -1.04 -12.04 15.23
N LEU A 160 -1.60 -11.71 14.07
CA LEU A 160 -2.83 -12.32 13.58
C LEU A 160 -2.54 -13.64 12.85
N PRO A 161 -3.36 -14.68 13.05
CA PRO A 161 -3.36 -15.85 12.18
C PRO A 161 -3.84 -15.46 10.78
N SER A 162 -3.40 -16.21 9.75
CA SER A 162 -3.77 -15.94 8.35
C SER A 162 -5.29 -15.92 8.11
N GLN A 163 -6.05 -16.72 8.87
CA GLN A 163 -7.52 -16.74 8.81
C GLN A 163 -8.12 -15.39 9.21
N ASP A 164 -7.67 -14.82 10.33
CA ASP A 164 -8.19 -13.53 10.81
C ASP A 164 -7.83 -12.40 9.85
N VAL A 165 -6.60 -12.41 9.33
CA VAL A 165 -6.18 -11.44 8.29
C VAL A 165 -7.11 -11.52 7.07
N ALA A 166 -7.46 -12.72 6.63
CA ALA A 166 -8.39 -12.92 5.52
C ALA A 166 -9.79 -12.35 5.83
N ILE A 167 -10.30 -12.58 7.04
CA ILE A 167 -11.59 -12.04 7.50
C ILE A 167 -11.56 -10.51 7.52
N PHE A 168 -10.50 -9.89 8.06
CA PHE A 168 -10.36 -8.43 8.09
C PHE A 168 -10.32 -7.84 6.69
N ILE A 169 -9.50 -8.38 5.78
CA ILE A 169 -9.39 -7.86 4.42
C ILE A 169 -10.72 -7.97 3.70
N SER A 170 -11.40 -9.11 3.82
CA SER A 170 -12.73 -9.32 3.21
C SER A 170 -13.73 -8.28 3.72
N ALA A 171 -13.82 -8.11 5.05
CA ALA A 171 -14.73 -7.14 5.65
C ALA A 171 -14.40 -5.68 5.27
N LEU A 172 -13.12 -5.32 5.17
CA LEU A 172 -12.67 -3.99 4.76
C LEU A 172 -12.99 -3.72 3.28
N CYS A 173 -12.78 -4.69 2.40
CA CYS A 173 -13.12 -4.56 0.97
C CYS A 173 -14.63 -4.51 0.77
N THR A 174 -15.40 -5.38 1.44
CA THR A 174 -16.87 -5.33 1.40
C THR A 174 -17.40 -3.98 1.89
N LEU A 175 -16.82 -3.43 2.96
CA LEU A 175 -17.17 -2.09 3.44
C LEU A 175 -16.86 -1.02 2.38
N ALA A 176 -15.71 -1.12 1.71
CA ALA A 176 -15.32 -0.18 0.66
C ALA A 176 -16.24 -0.26 -0.57
N LEU A 177 -16.81 -1.43 -0.87
CA LEU A 177 -17.72 -1.65 -2.01
C LEU A 177 -19.18 -1.28 -1.73
N GLN A 178 -19.52 -0.83 -0.51
CA GLN A 178 -20.90 -0.43 -0.22
C GLN A 178 -21.33 0.77 -1.05
N ASP A 179 -22.62 0.81 -1.41
CA ASP A 179 -23.19 1.93 -2.12
C ASP A 179 -23.28 3.16 -1.19
N PRO A 180 -22.57 4.27 -1.50
CA PRO A 180 -22.60 5.50 -0.70
C PRO A 180 -24.01 6.07 -0.54
N ASP A 181 -24.92 5.83 -1.49
CA ASP A 181 -26.25 6.44 -1.50
C ASP A 181 -27.18 5.78 -0.47
N THR A 182 -26.86 4.56 -0.03
CA THR A 182 -27.55 3.92 1.11
C THR A 182 -27.33 4.64 2.44
N LEU A 183 -26.32 5.51 2.51
CA LEU A 183 -26.00 6.33 3.68
C LEU A 183 -26.60 7.73 3.57
N TYR A 184 -27.41 8.00 2.55
CA TYR A 184 -28.14 9.25 2.42
C TYR A 184 -28.94 9.55 3.69
N GLY A 185 -28.83 10.79 4.17
CA GLY A 185 -29.54 11.25 5.37
C GLY A 185 -28.81 11.02 6.70
N GLN A 186 -27.64 10.37 6.71
CA GLN A 186 -26.88 10.16 7.95
C GLN A 186 -26.36 11.44 8.62
N LEU A 187 -26.34 12.57 7.93
CA LEU A 187 -26.01 13.87 8.53
C LEU A 187 -27.24 14.73 8.86
N THR A 188 -28.42 14.35 8.39
CA THR A 188 -29.67 15.13 8.56
C THR A 188 -30.67 14.49 9.50
N GLY A 189 -30.62 13.16 9.67
CA GLY A 189 -31.54 12.45 10.54
C GLY A 189 -31.42 12.90 12.00
N PRO A 190 -32.53 13.06 12.73
CA PRO A 190 -32.48 13.44 14.15
C PRO A 190 -31.70 12.42 15.01
N GLU A 191 -31.66 11.16 14.58
CA GLU A 191 -30.88 10.08 15.22
C GLU A 191 -29.38 10.16 14.94
N SER A 192 -28.99 10.88 13.90
CA SER A 192 -27.64 10.92 13.37
C SER A 192 -27.03 12.33 13.36
N GLU A 193 -27.80 13.34 13.79
CA GLU A 193 -27.41 14.73 13.96
C GLU A 193 -26.14 14.89 14.82
N MET A 194 -25.96 14.02 15.82
CA MET A 194 -24.72 14.07 16.61
C MET A 194 -23.45 13.77 15.78
N GLN A 195 -23.54 13.13 14.61
CA GLN A 195 -22.37 12.80 13.80
C GLN A 195 -21.62 14.06 13.35
N TRP A 196 -22.32 15.11 12.88
CA TRP A 196 -21.63 16.32 12.44
C TRP A 196 -20.95 17.05 13.62
N ASN A 197 -21.53 16.99 14.82
CA ASN A 197 -20.90 17.48 16.05
C ASN A 197 -19.61 16.69 16.37
N LEU A 198 -19.65 15.36 16.28
CA LEU A 198 -18.48 14.51 16.51
C LEU A 198 -17.37 14.72 15.47
N ALA A 199 -17.76 15.01 14.22
CA ALA A 199 -16.86 15.37 13.13
C ALA A 199 -16.37 16.83 13.19
N LYS A 200 -16.79 17.62 14.19
CA LYS A 200 -16.43 19.03 14.38
C LYS A 200 -16.78 19.92 13.18
N LEU A 201 -17.85 19.59 12.46
CA LEU A 201 -18.37 20.45 11.40
C LEU A 201 -19.11 21.64 12.02
N SER A 202 -18.94 22.85 11.47
CA SER A 202 -19.82 23.97 11.86
C SER A 202 -21.14 23.88 11.11
N PHE A 203 -22.23 24.12 11.81
CA PHE A 203 -23.57 24.25 11.21
C PHE A 203 -23.67 25.44 10.24
N GLU A 204 -22.77 26.42 10.37
CA GLU A 204 -22.70 27.62 9.51
C GLU A 204 -21.96 27.35 8.20
N ASP A 205 -21.21 26.25 8.10
CA ASP A 205 -20.43 25.95 6.90
C ASP A 205 -21.36 25.54 5.73
N PRO A 206 -20.95 25.80 4.46
CA PRO A 206 -21.80 25.58 3.30
C PRO A 206 -22.36 24.17 3.10
N TRP A 207 -21.71 23.15 3.66
CA TRP A 207 -22.17 21.76 3.58
C TRP A 207 -23.60 21.56 4.11
N ASN A 208 -24.09 22.41 5.02
CA ASN A 208 -25.41 22.29 5.62
C ASN A 208 -26.50 23.16 4.94
N LYS A 209 -26.18 23.83 3.83
CA LYS A 209 -27.10 24.77 3.18
C LYS A 209 -28.35 24.11 2.59
N ASN A 210 -28.19 22.94 1.97
CA ASN A 210 -29.30 22.21 1.34
C ASN A 210 -29.04 20.70 1.36
N ASP A 211 -30.02 19.91 0.92
CA ASP A 211 -29.90 18.45 0.92
C ASP A 211 -28.76 17.95 0.05
N GLU A 212 -28.50 18.60 -1.08
CA GLU A 212 -27.42 18.23 -2.00
C GLU A 212 -26.05 18.42 -1.36
N SER A 213 -25.80 19.56 -0.71
CA SER A 213 -24.53 19.82 -0.02
C SER A 213 -24.32 18.85 1.15
N ARG A 214 -25.40 18.44 1.83
CA ARG A 214 -25.35 17.46 2.92
C ARG A 214 -25.10 16.05 2.42
N HIS A 215 -25.69 15.69 1.28
CA HIS A 215 -25.42 14.44 0.60
C HIS A 215 -23.97 14.37 0.14
N LEU A 216 -23.45 15.44 -0.47
CA LEU A 216 -22.07 15.53 -0.91
C LEU A 216 -21.08 15.41 0.27
N MET A 217 -21.38 16.03 1.42
CA MET A 217 -20.59 15.85 2.65
C MET A 217 -20.66 14.43 3.21
N THR A 218 -21.83 13.77 3.12
CA THR A 218 -21.96 12.37 3.53
C THR A 218 -21.12 11.46 2.63
N ARG A 219 -21.17 11.67 1.31
CA ARG A 219 -20.30 11.00 0.34
C ARG A 219 -18.83 11.24 0.64
N ARG A 220 -18.45 12.46 1.01
CA ARG A 220 -17.07 12.79 1.42
C ARG A 220 -16.59 11.93 2.60
N PHE A 221 -17.37 11.84 3.68
CA PHE A 221 -17.01 10.97 4.81
C PHE A 221 -16.96 9.49 4.43
N PHE A 222 -17.82 9.05 3.51
CA PHE A 222 -17.77 7.68 3.02
C PHE A 222 -16.52 7.42 2.17
N GLY A 223 -16.13 8.37 1.31
CA GLY A 223 -14.88 8.28 0.55
C GLY A 223 -13.64 8.18 1.46
N GLU A 224 -13.61 8.97 2.54
CA GLU A 224 -12.57 8.89 3.57
C GLU A 224 -12.57 7.50 4.26
N LEU A 225 -13.75 6.96 4.58
CA LEU A 225 -13.90 5.61 5.11
C LEU A 225 -13.37 4.55 4.13
N GLN A 226 -13.74 4.61 2.85
CA GLN A 226 -13.26 3.68 1.82
C GLN A 226 -11.74 3.70 1.72
N MET A 227 -11.15 4.90 1.68
CA MET A 227 -9.70 5.09 1.62
C MET A 227 -9.02 4.46 2.83
N PHE A 228 -9.47 4.74 4.05
CA PHE A 228 -8.84 4.14 5.23
C PHE A 228 -9.05 2.62 5.32
N ALA A 229 -10.18 2.10 4.82
CA ALA A 229 -10.44 0.67 4.80
C ALA A 229 -9.45 -0.05 3.90
N LEU A 230 -9.22 0.48 2.71
CA LEU A 230 -8.27 -0.09 1.75
C LEU A 230 -6.82 0.16 2.16
N ASP A 231 -6.50 1.26 2.84
CA ASP A 231 -5.16 1.45 3.42
C ASP A 231 -4.91 0.44 4.55
N ALA A 232 -5.91 0.17 5.41
CA ALA A 232 -5.78 -0.88 6.42
C ALA A 232 -5.59 -2.27 5.81
N ALA A 233 -6.34 -2.60 4.75
CA ALA A 233 -6.20 -3.87 4.01
C ALA A 233 -4.81 -3.99 3.37
N ARG A 234 -4.33 -2.91 2.74
CA ARG A 234 -2.97 -2.80 2.20
C ARG A 234 -1.95 -3.08 3.30
N ILE A 235 -1.98 -2.33 4.40
CA ILE A 235 -1.00 -2.47 5.49
C ILE A 235 -1.04 -3.88 6.11
N LEU A 236 -2.23 -4.50 6.25
CA LEU A 236 -2.38 -5.88 6.72
C LEU A 236 -1.60 -6.89 5.87
N LEU A 237 -1.69 -6.77 4.55
CA LEU A 237 -0.99 -7.67 3.62
C LEU A 237 0.51 -7.41 3.56
N ALA A 238 0.89 -6.19 3.90
CA ALA A 238 2.14 -5.65 3.47
C ALA A 238 3.12 -5.62 4.67
N MET A 239 2.72 -5.15 5.85
CA MET A 239 3.58 -4.99 7.04
C MET A 239 4.00 -6.31 7.73
N GLY A 240 3.62 -7.45 7.17
CA GLY A 240 4.22 -8.73 7.51
C GLY A 240 5.65 -8.80 6.98
N LEU A 241 6.61 -8.10 7.59
CA LEU A 241 8.04 -8.16 7.24
C LEU A 241 8.59 -9.59 7.28
N ASN A 242 7.96 -10.46 8.07
CA ASN A 242 8.24 -11.90 8.15
C ASN A 242 7.14 -12.76 7.52
N SER A 243 6.19 -12.16 6.79
CA SER A 243 5.16 -12.90 6.07
C SER A 243 5.82 -13.63 4.91
N SER A 244 6.26 -14.84 5.20
CA SER A 244 6.67 -15.78 4.17
C SER A 244 5.60 -15.82 3.07
N PRO A 245 5.96 -16.05 1.80
CA PRO A 245 4.98 -16.27 0.74
C PRO A 245 3.89 -17.29 1.13
N ARG A 246 4.24 -18.26 1.99
CA ARG A 246 3.32 -19.23 2.58
C ARG A 246 2.24 -18.59 3.46
N ALA A 247 2.56 -17.58 4.27
CA ALA A 247 1.58 -16.88 5.09
C ALA A 247 0.54 -16.14 4.23
N ARG A 248 0.98 -15.47 3.15
CA ARG A 248 0.09 -14.80 2.19
C ARG A 248 -0.77 -15.80 1.41
N LEU A 249 -0.17 -16.90 0.96
CA LEU A 249 -0.90 -18.02 0.35
C LEU A 249 -1.97 -18.58 1.31
N ASN A 250 -1.66 -18.69 2.60
CA ASN A 250 -2.63 -19.13 3.59
C ASN A 250 -3.78 -18.12 3.74
N VAL A 251 -3.55 -16.81 3.69
CA VAL A 251 -4.63 -15.80 3.71
C VAL A 251 -5.61 -16.05 2.56
N ILE A 252 -5.09 -16.20 1.34
CA ILE A 252 -5.89 -16.48 0.13
C ILE A 252 -6.65 -17.79 0.25
N LYS A 253 -6.02 -18.84 0.79
CA LYS A 253 -6.69 -20.14 0.98
C LYS A 253 -7.90 -20.08 1.91
N HIS A 254 -7.93 -19.15 2.87
CA HIS A 254 -9.07 -18.99 3.77
C HIS A 254 -10.20 -18.16 3.14
N SER A 255 -9.87 -17.20 2.27
CA SER A 255 -10.85 -16.33 1.59
C SER A 255 -10.38 -16.03 0.17
N PRO A 256 -10.61 -16.94 -0.79
CA PRO A 256 -10.21 -16.74 -2.19
C PRO A 256 -10.93 -15.57 -2.86
N GLU A 257 -12.11 -15.18 -2.38
CA GLU A 257 -12.89 -14.04 -2.84
C GLU A 257 -12.20 -12.69 -2.62
N ILE A 258 -11.15 -12.62 -1.78
CA ILE A 258 -10.37 -11.39 -1.58
C ILE A 258 -9.82 -10.85 -2.89
N TYR A 259 -9.44 -11.72 -3.83
CA TYR A 259 -8.99 -11.27 -5.14
C TYR A 259 -10.08 -10.50 -5.86
N ASP A 260 -11.26 -11.10 -6.02
CA ASP A 260 -12.39 -10.46 -6.69
C ASP A 260 -12.78 -9.16 -5.98
N LEU A 261 -12.83 -9.16 -4.64
CA LEU A 261 -13.10 -7.96 -3.85
C LEU A 261 -12.08 -6.84 -4.07
N LEU A 262 -10.78 -7.14 -4.09
CA LEU A 262 -9.74 -6.14 -4.32
C LEU A 262 -9.74 -5.64 -5.76
N LEU A 263 -10.09 -6.49 -6.72
CA LEU A 263 -10.25 -6.12 -8.12
C LEU A 263 -11.44 -5.17 -8.29
N ASP A 264 -12.58 -5.49 -7.69
CA ASP A 264 -13.76 -4.62 -7.66
C ASP A 264 -13.43 -3.28 -6.97
N CYS A 265 -12.65 -3.31 -5.88
CA CYS A 265 -12.18 -2.10 -5.22
C CYS A 265 -11.22 -1.28 -6.09
N GLY A 266 -10.38 -1.95 -6.88
CA GLY A 266 -9.41 -1.33 -7.79
C GLY A 266 -10.06 -0.54 -8.93
N ILE A 267 -11.30 -0.90 -9.28
CA ILE A 267 -12.07 -0.28 -10.36
C ILE A 267 -13.15 0.69 -9.84
N LEU A 268 -13.19 0.96 -8.54
CA LEU A 268 -14.09 1.94 -7.96
C LEU A 268 -13.85 3.31 -8.60
N ALA A 269 -14.90 3.85 -9.21
CA ALA A 269 -14.89 5.21 -9.73
C ALA A 269 -14.66 6.22 -8.60
N HIS A 270 -14.04 7.36 -8.94
CA HIS A 270 -13.91 8.48 -8.01
C HIS A 270 -15.29 8.91 -7.50
N LEU A 271 -15.45 8.91 -6.17
CA LEU A 271 -16.70 9.30 -5.55
C LEU A 271 -16.93 10.80 -5.74
N HIS A 272 -18.12 11.17 -6.24
CA HIS A 272 -18.50 12.57 -6.34
C HIS A 272 -18.57 13.19 -4.94
N GLY A 273 -17.82 14.25 -4.68
CA GLY A 273 -17.66 14.83 -3.33
C GLY A 273 -16.39 14.43 -2.59
N TYR A 274 -15.57 13.54 -3.17
CA TYR A 274 -14.27 13.13 -2.61
C TYR A 274 -13.20 13.01 -3.69
N PRO A 275 -12.80 14.14 -4.31
CA PRO A 275 -11.83 14.16 -5.41
C PRO A 275 -10.45 13.62 -5.02
N GLU A 276 -10.06 13.71 -3.75
CA GLU A 276 -8.77 13.21 -3.26
C GLU A 276 -8.75 11.69 -2.99
N GLY A 277 -9.86 10.99 -3.26
CA GLY A 277 -9.96 9.57 -2.99
C GLY A 277 -8.91 8.75 -3.73
N VAL A 278 -8.13 7.98 -2.97
CA VAL A 278 -7.08 7.07 -3.49
C VAL A 278 -7.44 5.59 -3.27
N SER A 279 -8.73 5.29 -3.14
CA SER A 279 -9.26 3.95 -2.87
C SER A 279 -8.77 2.91 -3.89
N GLY A 280 -8.99 3.14 -5.20
CA GLY A 280 -8.52 2.25 -6.27
C GLY A 280 -7.01 1.99 -6.24
N PRO A 281 -6.15 3.02 -6.14
CA PRO A 281 -4.71 2.85 -5.92
C PRO A 281 -4.34 1.98 -4.72
N LEU A 282 -4.96 2.20 -3.56
CA LEU A 282 -4.69 1.40 -2.36
C LEU A 282 -5.10 -0.06 -2.53
N ALA A 283 -6.22 -0.33 -3.20
CA ALA A 283 -6.64 -1.69 -3.55
C ALA A 283 -5.65 -2.37 -4.49
N CYS A 284 -5.15 -1.65 -5.51
CA CYS A 284 -4.11 -2.15 -6.41
C CYS A 284 -2.82 -2.48 -5.65
N GLU A 285 -2.42 -1.64 -4.69
CA GLU A 285 -1.23 -1.90 -3.85
C GLU A 285 -1.43 -3.08 -2.90
N ALA A 286 -2.61 -3.19 -2.29
CA ALA A 286 -2.99 -4.35 -1.49
C ALA A 286 -2.91 -5.64 -2.33
N LEU A 287 -3.41 -5.60 -3.56
CA LEU A 287 -3.29 -6.71 -4.50
C LEU A 287 -1.82 -7.03 -4.82
N CYS A 288 -0.99 -6.01 -5.06
CA CYS A 288 0.44 -6.19 -5.28
C CYS A 288 1.14 -6.86 -4.10
N ALA A 289 0.73 -6.53 -2.87
CA ALA A 289 1.32 -7.11 -1.67
C ALA A 289 1.18 -8.64 -1.64
N PHE A 290 0.13 -9.22 -2.24
CA PHE A 290 0.03 -10.68 -2.40
C PHE A 290 1.14 -11.27 -3.29
N PHE A 291 1.56 -10.50 -4.29
CA PHE A 291 2.56 -10.90 -5.28
C PHE A 291 3.97 -10.39 -4.95
N ASN A 292 4.17 -9.77 -3.78
CA ASN A 292 5.49 -9.31 -3.38
C ASN A 292 6.49 -10.47 -3.34
N TRP A 293 7.62 -10.26 -3.99
CA TRP A 293 8.73 -11.18 -3.95
C TRP A 293 9.38 -11.16 -2.56
N PRO A 294 9.89 -12.31 -2.07
CA PRO A 294 10.75 -12.33 -0.90
C PRO A 294 11.86 -11.26 -1.05
N ALA A 295 12.15 -10.52 0.03
CA ALA A 295 13.09 -9.40 -0.02
C ALA A 295 14.52 -9.80 -0.42
N ASP A 296 14.84 -11.09 -0.35
CA ASP A 296 16.08 -11.73 -0.77
C ASP A 296 16.13 -12.14 -2.25
N THR A 297 14.99 -12.11 -2.94
CA THR A 297 14.88 -12.49 -4.36
C THR A 297 14.81 -11.26 -5.27
N LEU A 298 15.46 -11.36 -6.43
CA LEU A 298 15.35 -10.38 -7.51
C LEU A 298 14.68 -11.07 -8.71
N PRO A 299 13.48 -10.63 -9.12
CA PRO A 299 12.76 -11.30 -10.18
C PRO A 299 13.53 -11.22 -11.52
N GLY A 300 13.52 -12.31 -12.29
CA GLY A 300 14.33 -12.44 -13.52
C GLY A 300 15.72 -13.05 -13.29
N ILE A 301 16.14 -13.26 -12.04
CA ILE A 301 17.39 -13.94 -11.71
C ILE A 301 17.07 -15.38 -11.29
N PRO A 302 17.64 -16.39 -11.95
CA PRO A 302 17.35 -17.78 -11.60
C PRO A 302 17.79 -18.06 -10.18
N HIS A 303 16.83 -18.46 -9.34
CA HIS A 303 17.08 -18.91 -7.98
C HIS A 303 17.13 -20.44 -8.00
N LEU A 304 18.17 -21.04 -7.40
CA LEU A 304 18.53 -22.43 -7.67
C LEU A 304 17.43 -23.45 -7.29
N GLU A 305 16.48 -23.14 -6.38
CA GLU A 305 15.50 -24.14 -5.89
C GLU A 305 14.09 -23.62 -5.49
N ALA A 306 13.73 -22.33 -5.65
CA ALA A 306 12.67 -21.73 -4.79
C ALA A 306 11.27 -21.45 -5.39
N LEU A 307 10.92 -21.75 -6.65
CA LEU A 307 9.78 -21.08 -7.31
C LEU A 307 8.65 -21.93 -7.93
N THR A 308 8.41 -23.15 -7.47
CA THR A 308 7.44 -24.07 -8.12
C THR A 308 5.97 -24.00 -7.63
N THR A 309 5.53 -23.04 -6.82
CA THR A 309 4.16 -23.08 -6.23
C THR A 309 3.33 -21.79 -6.38
N LEU A 310 2.92 -21.41 -7.60
CA LEU A 310 1.75 -20.53 -7.83
C LEU A 310 0.69 -21.27 -8.68
N GLY A 311 -0.59 -21.13 -8.34
CA GLY A 311 -1.69 -21.91 -8.92
C GLY A 311 -2.38 -21.24 -10.12
N THR A 312 -3.19 -22.02 -10.86
CA THR A 312 -3.86 -21.61 -12.11
C THR A 312 -5.15 -20.79 -11.91
N LYS A 313 -5.72 -20.73 -10.71
CA LYS A 313 -6.95 -19.95 -10.45
C LYS A 313 -6.68 -18.43 -10.35
N ASP A 314 -5.45 -18.04 -10.04
CA ASP A 314 -5.07 -16.66 -9.76
C ASP A 314 -4.94 -15.79 -11.04
N THR A 315 -4.96 -16.39 -12.24
CA THR A 315 -4.70 -15.68 -13.50
C THR A 315 -5.91 -15.04 -14.17
N LYS A 316 -7.11 -15.61 -14.02
CA LYS A 316 -8.33 -15.06 -14.64
C LYS A 316 -8.73 -13.71 -14.05
N ALA A 317 -8.65 -13.61 -12.72
CA ALA A 317 -8.95 -12.40 -11.96
C ALA A 317 -8.00 -11.24 -12.37
N MET A 318 -6.75 -11.57 -12.67
CA MET A 318 -5.72 -10.61 -13.08
C MET A 318 -5.90 -10.06 -14.50
N ILE A 319 -6.42 -10.86 -15.43
CA ILE A 319 -6.78 -10.40 -16.78
C ILE A 319 -7.94 -9.40 -16.72
N GLN A 320 -8.92 -9.66 -15.84
CA GLN A 320 -10.03 -8.74 -15.59
C GLN A 320 -9.54 -7.41 -15.01
N LEU A 321 -8.54 -7.41 -14.12
CA LEU A 321 -7.88 -6.17 -13.66
C LEU A 321 -7.26 -5.38 -14.80
N GLY A 322 -6.49 -6.06 -15.65
CA GLY A 322 -5.81 -5.44 -16.78
C GLY A 322 -6.81 -4.78 -17.72
N GLN A 323 -7.94 -5.44 -18.01
CA GLN A 323 -8.99 -4.90 -18.87
C GLN A 323 -9.70 -3.70 -18.25
N ALA A 324 -10.11 -3.79 -16.98
CA ALA A 324 -10.80 -2.69 -16.32
C ALA A 324 -9.89 -1.45 -16.14
N TRP A 325 -8.58 -1.67 -15.96
CA TRP A 325 -7.60 -0.60 -15.87
C TRP A 325 -7.25 0.03 -17.22
N ILE A 326 -7.16 -0.75 -18.31
CA ILE A 326 -6.92 -0.15 -19.64
C ILE A 326 -8.07 0.80 -19.99
N ASN A 327 -9.28 0.50 -19.51
CA ASN A 327 -10.44 1.39 -19.59
C ASN A 327 -10.41 2.56 -18.60
N SER A 328 -9.59 2.52 -17.55
CA SER A 328 -9.43 3.59 -16.55
C SER A 328 -8.22 4.50 -16.83
N VAL A 329 -7.56 4.35 -17.99
CA VAL A 329 -6.55 5.32 -18.42
C VAL A 329 -7.28 6.63 -18.69
N SER A 330 -6.86 7.68 -17.97
CA SER A 330 -7.51 8.99 -17.88
C SER A 330 -8.09 9.45 -19.21
N ASP A 331 -9.39 9.22 -19.37
CA ASP A 331 -10.16 9.87 -20.40
C ASP A 331 -10.21 11.36 -20.05
N SER A 332 -10.19 12.21 -21.08
CA SER A 332 -10.56 13.62 -20.96
C SER A 332 -11.84 13.81 -20.15
N GLU A 333 -12.82 12.92 -20.30
CA GLU A 333 -14.05 12.93 -19.51
C GLU A 333 -13.82 12.70 -18.01
N GLU A 334 -12.90 11.81 -17.63
CA GLU A 334 -12.59 11.54 -16.23
C GLU A 334 -11.95 12.75 -15.56
N THR A 335 -11.06 13.44 -16.28
CA THR A 335 -10.44 14.69 -15.81
C THR A 335 -11.51 15.76 -15.58
N GLU A 336 -12.48 15.90 -16.48
CA GLU A 336 -13.59 16.84 -16.31
C GLU A 336 -14.54 16.45 -15.17
N ARG A 337 -14.90 15.16 -15.05
CA ARG A 337 -15.70 14.65 -13.91
C ARG A 337 -14.99 14.93 -12.59
N TRP A 338 -13.68 14.73 -12.54
CA TRP A 338 -12.86 15.02 -11.38
C TRP A 338 -12.84 16.51 -11.04
N MET A 339 -12.59 17.39 -12.02
CA MET A 339 -12.60 18.85 -11.82
C MET A 339 -13.95 19.36 -11.30
N ARG A 340 -15.06 18.77 -11.78
CA ARG A 340 -16.41 19.04 -11.26
C ARG A 340 -16.55 18.59 -9.81
N SER A 341 -16.13 17.38 -9.49
CA SER A 341 -16.12 16.86 -8.10
C SER A 341 -15.28 17.74 -7.18
N TYR A 342 -14.10 18.17 -7.62
CA TYR A 342 -13.22 19.07 -6.87
C TYR A 342 -13.88 20.41 -6.56
N THR A 343 -14.47 21.04 -7.58
CA THR A 343 -15.15 22.33 -7.43
C THR A 343 -16.35 22.20 -6.48
N ALA A 344 -17.15 21.16 -6.62
CA ALA A 344 -18.31 20.90 -5.75
C ALA A 344 -17.88 20.68 -4.30
N THR A 345 -16.81 19.92 -4.07
CA THR A 345 -16.32 19.61 -2.73
C THR A 345 -15.69 20.82 -2.05
N LYS A 346 -14.94 21.64 -2.80
CA LYS A 346 -14.40 22.90 -2.29
C LYS A 346 -15.51 23.84 -1.83
N ALA A 347 -16.66 23.84 -2.51
CA ALA A 347 -17.82 24.64 -2.15
C ALA A 347 -18.52 24.20 -0.86
N LEU A 348 -18.17 23.04 -0.27
CA LEU A 348 -18.69 22.58 1.02
C LEU A 348 -18.11 23.32 2.23
N TYR A 349 -16.98 24.01 2.03
CA TYR A 349 -16.22 24.65 3.10
C TYR A 349 -16.21 26.17 2.94
N SER A 350 -16.11 26.88 4.06
CA SER A 350 -15.73 28.29 4.06
C SER A 350 -14.29 28.46 3.57
N SER A 351 -13.96 29.62 3.00
CA SER A 351 -12.64 29.90 2.43
C SER A 351 -11.49 29.75 3.44
N SER A 352 -11.76 29.97 4.73
CA SER A 352 -10.80 29.82 5.82
C SER A 352 -10.60 28.38 6.30
N ARG A 353 -11.47 27.44 5.91
CA ARG A 353 -11.48 26.04 6.39
C ARG A 353 -11.33 25.00 5.29
N SER A 354 -11.18 25.44 4.04
CA SER A 354 -11.03 24.55 2.90
C SER A 354 -9.76 23.69 3.05
N PRO A 355 -9.86 22.34 3.10
CA PRO A 355 -8.69 21.46 3.15
C PRO A 355 -7.96 21.38 1.79
N PHE A 356 -8.52 22.00 0.75
CA PHE A 356 -8.00 21.95 -0.61
C PHE A 356 -6.80 22.87 -0.79
N THR A 357 -5.60 22.29 -0.78
CA THR A 357 -4.32 22.94 -1.09
C THR A 357 -3.85 22.55 -2.49
N LYS A 358 -2.87 23.28 -3.04
CA LYS A 358 -2.21 22.92 -4.31
C LYS A 358 -1.59 21.51 -4.26
N GLU A 359 -1.07 21.13 -3.10
CA GLU A 359 -0.49 19.81 -2.83
C GLU A 359 -1.47 18.66 -3.10
N LEU A 360 -2.77 18.87 -2.84
CA LEU A 360 -3.79 17.86 -3.11
C LEU A 360 -3.89 17.50 -4.60
N TYR A 361 -3.71 18.47 -5.49
CA TYR A 361 -3.71 18.24 -6.93
C TYR A 361 -2.50 17.39 -7.36
N GLU A 362 -1.33 17.68 -6.78
CA GLU A 362 -0.11 16.92 -7.04
C GLU A 362 -0.25 15.47 -6.53
N ASN A 363 -0.85 15.28 -5.35
CA ASN A 363 -1.12 13.97 -4.76
C ASN A 363 -2.06 13.10 -5.63
N LEU A 364 -2.99 13.70 -6.38
CA LEU A 364 -3.88 12.95 -7.27
C LEU A 364 -3.13 12.31 -8.44
N SER A 365 -2.32 13.11 -9.14
CA SER A 365 -1.50 12.60 -10.26
C SER A 365 -0.59 11.46 -9.81
N GLN A 366 -0.08 11.57 -8.57
CA GLN A 366 0.70 10.52 -7.93
C GLN A 366 -0.15 9.28 -7.64
N ALA A 367 -1.35 9.43 -7.07
CA ALA A 367 -2.25 8.33 -6.76
C ALA A 367 -2.62 7.52 -8.00
N ALA A 368 -3.00 8.18 -9.09
CA ALA A 368 -3.26 7.50 -10.36
C ALA A 368 -2.02 6.70 -10.82
N SER A 369 -0.83 7.30 -10.71
CA SER A 369 0.43 6.65 -11.04
C SER A 369 0.74 5.43 -10.16
N ARG A 370 0.35 5.46 -8.87
CA ARG A 370 0.52 4.33 -7.93
C ARG A 370 -0.31 3.11 -8.32
N SER A 371 -1.57 3.28 -8.75
CA SER A 371 -2.37 2.17 -9.32
C SER A 371 -1.65 1.53 -10.49
N ARG A 372 -1.12 2.36 -11.40
CA ARG A 372 -0.46 1.90 -12.61
C ARG A 372 0.80 1.10 -12.33
N ILE A 373 1.64 1.66 -11.48
CA ILE A 373 2.85 1.03 -10.98
C ILE A 373 2.52 -0.31 -10.33
N SER A 374 1.49 -0.35 -9.49
CA SER A 374 1.00 -1.58 -8.87
C SER A 374 0.63 -2.64 -9.93
N VAL A 375 -0.25 -2.32 -10.87
CA VAL A 375 -0.63 -3.28 -11.93
C VAL A 375 0.59 -3.76 -12.73
N LEU A 376 1.50 -2.86 -13.12
CA LEU A 376 2.73 -3.24 -13.82
C LEU A 376 3.61 -4.18 -12.98
N ARG A 377 3.65 -4.01 -11.65
CA ARG A 377 4.35 -4.92 -10.73
C ARG A 377 3.72 -6.31 -10.74
N VAL A 378 2.39 -6.39 -10.76
CA VAL A 378 1.71 -7.70 -10.86
C VAL A 378 1.96 -8.35 -12.22
N VAL A 379 1.87 -7.58 -13.32
CA VAL A 379 2.19 -8.08 -14.67
C VAL A 379 3.62 -8.61 -14.73
N ALA A 380 4.59 -7.85 -14.22
CA ALA A 380 5.99 -8.27 -14.16
C ALA A 380 6.19 -9.56 -13.33
N THR A 381 5.42 -9.73 -12.26
CA THR A 381 5.51 -10.91 -11.37
C THR A 381 4.89 -12.14 -12.00
N LEU A 382 3.69 -12.01 -12.56
CA LEU A 382 2.96 -13.10 -13.19
C LEU A 382 3.68 -13.63 -14.43
N THR A 383 4.29 -12.73 -15.21
CA THR A 383 5.02 -13.10 -16.43
C THR A 383 6.28 -13.90 -16.14
N TYR A 384 6.90 -13.72 -14.97
CA TYR A 384 8.05 -14.53 -14.57
C TYR A 384 7.70 -16.03 -14.47
N ASN A 385 6.47 -16.36 -14.07
CA ASN A 385 5.97 -17.73 -13.95
C ASN A 385 4.74 -17.97 -14.84
N ALA A 386 4.72 -17.39 -16.04
CA ALA A 386 3.53 -17.36 -16.90
C ALA A 386 2.96 -18.75 -17.22
N ASP A 387 3.84 -19.73 -17.47
CA ASP A 387 3.43 -21.11 -17.80
C ASP A 387 2.81 -21.81 -16.58
N ALA A 388 3.44 -21.72 -15.41
CA ALA A 388 2.93 -22.31 -14.17
C ALA A 388 1.59 -21.68 -13.74
N ALA A 389 1.44 -20.38 -13.97
CA ALA A 389 0.21 -19.65 -13.71
C ALA A 389 -0.90 -19.94 -14.76
N GLY A 390 -0.56 -20.56 -15.90
CA GLY A 390 -1.51 -20.87 -16.97
C GLY A 390 -1.92 -19.67 -17.81
N ILE A 391 -1.09 -18.63 -17.87
CA ILE A 391 -1.34 -17.41 -18.67
C ILE A 391 -1.19 -17.75 -20.15
N LYS A 392 -2.20 -17.47 -20.97
CA LYS A 392 -2.18 -17.75 -22.41
C LYS A 392 -1.58 -16.59 -23.19
N ASN A 393 -1.24 -16.83 -24.46
CA ASN A 393 -0.71 -15.76 -25.33
C ASN A 393 -1.71 -14.62 -25.53
N VAL A 394 -3.02 -14.90 -25.59
CA VAL A 394 -4.05 -13.86 -25.70
C VAL A 394 -4.08 -12.92 -24.49
N ASP A 395 -3.77 -13.45 -23.31
CA ASP A 395 -3.67 -12.67 -22.08
C ASP A 395 -2.43 -11.78 -22.14
N ILE A 396 -1.29 -12.35 -22.56
CA ILE A 396 -0.05 -11.60 -22.78
C ILE A 396 -0.25 -10.47 -23.79
N TYR A 397 -0.95 -10.73 -24.90
CA TYR A 397 -1.25 -9.71 -25.91
C TYR A 397 -2.07 -8.55 -25.34
N SER A 398 -3.03 -8.84 -24.46
CA SER A 398 -3.83 -7.82 -23.78
C SER A 398 -2.99 -6.97 -22.81
N LEU A 399 -1.94 -7.57 -22.21
CA LEU A 399 -1.04 -6.88 -21.28
C LEU A 399 0.12 -6.13 -21.98
N LEU A 400 0.42 -6.42 -23.25
CA LEU A 400 1.52 -5.77 -23.99
C LEU A 400 1.31 -4.27 -24.11
N GLU A 401 0.10 -3.83 -24.45
CA GLU A 401 -0.18 -2.41 -24.64
C GLU A 401 -0.03 -1.63 -23.33
N LEU A 402 -0.58 -2.18 -22.26
CA LEU A 402 -0.43 -1.67 -20.89
C LEU A 402 1.05 -1.44 -20.53
N ALA A 403 1.88 -2.48 -20.66
CA ALA A 403 3.29 -2.41 -20.30
C ALA A 403 4.10 -1.52 -21.26
N TYR A 404 3.77 -1.53 -22.55
CA TYR A 404 4.36 -0.65 -23.55
C TYR A 404 4.09 0.82 -23.23
N GLN A 405 2.85 1.19 -22.90
CA GLN A 405 2.51 2.57 -22.53
C GLN A 405 3.24 3.03 -21.26
N GLY A 406 3.31 2.16 -20.24
CA GLY A 406 4.13 2.41 -19.04
C GLY A 406 5.62 2.63 -19.37
N SER A 407 6.09 2.03 -20.47
CA SER A 407 7.46 2.18 -20.96
C SER A 407 7.78 3.53 -21.60
N PHE A 408 6.84 4.44 -21.88
CA PHE A 408 7.16 5.75 -22.48
C PHE A 408 7.10 6.94 -21.53
N LYS A 409 6.66 6.75 -20.28
CA LYS A 409 6.56 7.86 -19.36
C LYS A 409 7.93 8.28 -18.83
N ILE A 410 8.16 9.59 -18.86
CA ILE A 410 9.42 10.26 -18.45
C ILE A 410 9.27 10.91 -17.07
N VAL A 411 8.06 10.92 -16.49
CA VAL A 411 7.78 11.70 -15.28
C VAL A 411 8.55 11.09 -14.10
N ALA A 412 9.49 11.86 -13.56
CA ALA A 412 10.09 11.60 -12.26
C ALA A 412 8.96 11.63 -11.22
N GLY A 413 8.73 10.50 -10.55
CA GLY A 413 7.81 10.46 -9.42
C GLY A 413 8.33 11.36 -8.29
N PRO A 414 7.46 11.84 -7.40
CA PRO A 414 7.89 12.52 -6.19
C PRO A 414 8.78 11.61 -5.34
N ASP A 415 9.87 12.17 -4.84
CA ASP A 415 10.76 11.50 -3.91
C ASP A 415 10.12 11.50 -2.51
N GLY A 416 9.47 10.41 -2.13
CA GLY A 416 8.77 10.32 -0.84
C GLY A 416 8.94 8.95 -0.19
N TYR A 417 9.53 8.97 1.01
CA TYR A 417 9.69 7.94 2.08
C TYR A 417 9.91 6.46 1.65
N PRO A 418 10.84 5.72 2.28
CA PRO A 418 10.94 4.29 2.04
C PRO A 418 9.72 3.61 2.69
N ASP A 419 8.63 3.50 1.93
CA ASP A 419 7.53 2.61 2.27
C ASP A 419 8.13 1.18 2.30
N PRO A 420 7.84 0.35 3.32
CA PRO A 420 8.12 -1.09 3.25
C PRO A 420 7.62 -1.75 1.95
N PHE A 421 6.68 -1.10 1.24
CA PHE A 421 6.25 -1.43 -0.12
C PHE A 421 6.84 -0.50 -1.16
N HIS A 422 8.18 -0.49 -1.26
CA HIS A 422 8.78 0.16 -2.41
C HIS A 422 8.31 -0.51 -3.69
N VAL A 423 7.64 0.25 -4.53
CA VAL A 423 7.36 -0.14 -5.91
C VAL A 423 8.16 0.79 -6.82
N SER A 424 8.93 0.18 -7.72
CA SER A 424 9.78 0.91 -8.66
C SER A 424 8.97 1.94 -9.45
N PRO A 425 9.56 3.11 -9.76
CA PRO A 425 8.84 4.14 -10.50
C PRO A 425 8.36 3.63 -11.87
N GLU A 426 7.28 4.21 -12.39
CA GLU A 426 6.60 3.75 -13.62
C GLU A 426 7.58 3.64 -14.80
N TYR A 427 8.52 4.57 -14.92
CA TYR A 427 9.50 4.60 -16.00
C TYR A 427 10.51 3.43 -15.95
N VAL A 428 10.69 2.76 -14.81
CA VAL A 428 11.51 1.54 -14.69
C VAL A 428 10.64 0.29 -14.76
N LEU A 429 9.50 0.32 -14.09
CA LEU A 429 8.62 -0.84 -13.98
C LEU A 429 7.87 -1.17 -15.28
N GLY A 430 7.46 -0.15 -16.03
CA GLY A 430 6.87 -0.32 -17.37
C GLY A 430 7.79 -1.14 -18.28
N PRO A 431 9.07 -0.74 -18.45
CA PRO A 431 10.05 -1.53 -19.19
C PRO A 431 10.31 -2.92 -18.64
N ILE A 432 10.34 -3.11 -17.31
CA ILE A 432 10.47 -4.45 -16.71
C ILE A 432 9.31 -5.33 -17.15
N ALA A 433 8.07 -4.87 -16.98
CA ALA A 433 6.87 -5.60 -17.36
C ALA A 433 6.85 -5.91 -18.86
N PHE A 434 7.19 -4.92 -19.70
CA PHE A 434 7.17 -5.07 -21.15
C PHE A 434 8.24 -6.06 -21.63
N ALA A 435 9.48 -5.92 -21.16
CA ALA A 435 10.56 -6.86 -21.49
C ALA A 435 10.20 -8.29 -21.08
N ARG A 436 9.57 -8.50 -19.91
CA ARG A 436 9.14 -9.84 -19.48
C ARG A 436 8.03 -10.42 -20.35
N LEU A 437 7.04 -9.63 -20.76
CA LEU A 437 6.02 -10.09 -21.71
C LEU A 437 6.67 -10.54 -23.02
N LEU A 438 7.66 -9.79 -23.52
CA LEU A 438 8.42 -10.16 -24.71
C LEU A 438 9.24 -11.45 -24.49
N VAL A 439 9.86 -11.64 -23.32
CA VAL A 439 10.54 -12.88 -22.95
C VAL A 439 9.59 -14.07 -23.05
N VAL A 440 8.41 -13.99 -22.45
CA VAL A 440 7.44 -15.10 -22.49
C VAL A 440 6.99 -15.40 -23.92
N LEU A 441 6.73 -14.37 -24.74
CA LEU A 441 6.39 -14.58 -26.15
C LEU A 441 7.53 -15.24 -26.94
N ALA A 442 8.77 -14.86 -26.67
CA ALA A 442 9.94 -15.46 -27.32
C ALA A 442 10.15 -16.90 -26.86
N GLN A 443 10.05 -17.18 -25.55
CA GLN A 443 10.13 -18.54 -24.99
C GLN A 443 9.11 -19.49 -25.61
N ARG A 444 7.91 -18.98 -25.90
CA ARG A 444 6.82 -19.74 -26.53
C ARG A 444 6.89 -19.78 -28.06
N ASN A 445 7.96 -19.25 -28.67
CA ASN A 445 8.10 -19.08 -30.12
C ASN A 445 6.93 -18.32 -30.77
N ALA A 446 6.22 -17.50 -29.99
CA ALA A 446 5.03 -16.78 -30.43
C ALA A 446 5.37 -15.38 -30.96
N LEU A 447 6.47 -14.77 -30.51
CA LEU A 447 6.83 -13.38 -30.83
C LEU A 447 6.92 -13.13 -32.33
N ASN A 448 7.65 -13.97 -33.06
CA ASN A 448 7.81 -13.83 -34.52
C ASN A 448 6.48 -14.07 -35.25
N GLY A 449 5.62 -14.94 -34.72
CA GLY A 449 4.31 -15.24 -35.28
C GLY A 449 3.32 -14.06 -35.24
N VAL A 450 3.50 -13.12 -34.30
CA VAL A 450 2.58 -12.00 -34.11
C VAL A 450 2.46 -11.13 -35.37
N GLN A 451 3.56 -10.89 -36.08
CA GLN A 451 3.58 -10.08 -37.30
C GLN A 451 2.76 -10.70 -38.44
N PHE A 452 2.54 -12.01 -38.41
CA PHE A 452 1.84 -12.75 -39.47
C PHE A 452 0.37 -13.03 -39.14
N LEU A 453 -0.11 -12.62 -37.97
CA LEU A 453 -1.52 -12.76 -37.61
C LEU A 453 -2.41 -11.95 -38.56
N GLN A 454 -3.39 -12.60 -39.19
CA GLN A 454 -4.34 -11.95 -40.09
C GLN A 454 -5.64 -11.52 -39.39
N LYS A 455 -5.92 -12.10 -38.21
CA LYS A 455 -7.13 -11.85 -37.41
C LYS A 455 -6.78 -11.74 -35.94
N SER A 456 -7.51 -10.92 -35.21
CA SER A 456 -7.35 -10.79 -33.76
C SER A 456 -7.59 -12.14 -33.09
N PRO A 457 -6.71 -12.59 -32.18
CA PRO A 457 -6.93 -13.80 -31.40
C PRO A 457 -8.26 -13.74 -30.63
N GLN A 458 -8.98 -14.86 -30.56
CA GLN A 458 -10.23 -14.95 -29.81
C GLN A 458 -9.97 -14.69 -28.31
N GLY A 459 -10.74 -13.78 -27.71
CA GLY A 459 -10.60 -13.39 -26.30
C GLY A 459 -9.65 -12.22 -26.06
N LEU A 460 -9.15 -11.57 -27.11
CA LEU A 460 -8.39 -10.33 -26.98
C LEU A 460 -9.25 -9.22 -26.35
N SER A 461 -8.65 -8.41 -25.48
CA SER A 461 -9.33 -7.24 -24.89
C SER A 461 -9.94 -6.34 -25.97
N SER A 462 -11.13 -5.79 -25.72
CA SER A 462 -11.80 -4.82 -26.61
C SER A 462 -10.99 -3.55 -26.82
N THR A 463 -10.08 -3.24 -25.89
CA THR A 463 -9.19 -2.08 -25.93
C THR A 463 -7.95 -2.30 -26.77
N THR A 464 -7.62 -3.54 -27.12
CA THR A 464 -6.36 -3.89 -27.77
C THR A 464 -6.63 -4.37 -29.18
N SER A 465 -6.13 -3.65 -30.18
CA SER A 465 -6.27 -4.05 -31.58
C SER A 465 -5.09 -4.91 -32.05
N LEU A 466 -5.34 -5.78 -33.04
CA LEU A 466 -4.28 -6.57 -33.66
C LEU A 466 -3.17 -5.68 -34.25
N SER A 467 -3.54 -4.60 -34.93
CA SER A 467 -2.57 -3.67 -35.53
C SER A 467 -1.67 -3.04 -34.46
N ARG A 468 -2.21 -2.78 -33.28
CA ARG A 468 -1.46 -2.27 -32.14
C ARG A 468 -0.47 -3.30 -31.60
N ILE A 469 -0.89 -4.56 -31.45
CA ILE A 469 -0.02 -5.66 -31.03
C ILE A 469 1.11 -5.86 -32.04
N GLN A 470 0.80 -5.88 -33.35
CA GLN A 470 1.79 -5.98 -34.42
C GLN A 470 2.78 -4.83 -34.39
N HIS A 471 2.30 -3.60 -34.23
CA HIS A 471 3.18 -2.43 -34.10
C HIS A 471 4.14 -2.56 -32.90
N ILE A 472 3.61 -2.87 -31.72
CA ILE A 472 4.39 -2.93 -30.48
C ILE A 472 5.43 -4.07 -30.50
N THR A 473 5.13 -5.17 -31.19
CA THR A 473 6.02 -6.33 -31.32
C THR A 473 6.90 -6.30 -32.56
N HIS A 474 6.87 -5.21 -33.34
CA HIS A 474 7.71 -5.08 -34.52
C HIS A 474 9.21 -5.03 -34.12
N PRO A 475 10.12 -5.74 -34.82
CA PRO A 475 11.53 -5.81 -34.44
C PRO A 475 12.20 -4.44 -34.22
N ASP A 476 11.88 -3.45 -35.05
CA ASP A 476 12.44 -2.09 -34.90
C ASP A 476 11.94 -1.36 -33.65
N ILE A 477 10.67 -1.58 -33.28
CA ILE A 477 10.10 -1.01 -32.05
C ILE A 477 10.75 -1.67 -30.83
N ILE A 478 10.96 -2.98 -30.87
CA ILE A 478 11.67 -3.72 -29.82
C ILE A 478 13.12 -3.24 -29.69
N ARG A 479 13.87 -3.10 -30.80
CA ARG A 479 15.25 -2.55 -30.77
C ARG A 479 15.29 -1.16 -30.14
N ARG A 480 14.35 -0.28 -30.51
CA ARG A 480 14.24 1.07 -29.93
C ARG A 480 13.95 1.00 -28.43
N PHE A 481 12.99 0.17 -28.02
CA PHE A 481 12.63 -0.05 -26.63
C PHE A 481 13.83 -0.53 -25.79
N ILE A 482 14.60 -1.51 -26.29
CA ILE A 482 15.76 -2.04 -25.58
C ILE A 482 16.82 -0.96 -25.37
N ARG A 483 17.14 -0.15 -26.40
CA ARG A 483 18.09 0.98 -26.26
C ARG A 483 17.63 1.99 -25.20
N ILE A 484 16.34 2.33 -25.19
CA ILE A 484 15.75 3.21 -24.16
C ILE A 484 15.90 2.57 -22.77
N SER A 485 15.64 1.27 -22.65
CA SER A 485 15.75 0.53 -21.38
C SER A 485 17.18 0.49 -20.86
N VAL A 486 18.17 0.28 -21.74
CA VAL A 486 19.61 0.39 -21.41
C VAL A 486 19.95 1.78 -20.89
N GLY A 487 19.44 2.84 -21.53
CA GLY A 487 19.57 4.22 -21.02
C GLY A 487 18.99 4.37 -19.61
N ARG A 488 17.79 3.84 -19.36
CA ARG A 488 17.13 3.91 -18.05
C ARG A 488 17.82 3.12 -16.96
N ILE A 489 18.41 1.96 -17.27
CA ILE A 489 19.25 1.21 -16.32
C ILE A 489 20.40 2.10 -15.84
N ARG A 490 21.08 2.79 -16.78
CA ARG A 490 22.17 3.71 -16.46
C ARG A 490 21.70 4.90 -15.64
N ASP A 491 20.58 5.51 -16.01
CA ASP A 491 20.04 6.68 -15.31
C ASP A 491 19.61 6.31 -13.87
N ARG A 492 18.94 5.16 -13.70
CA ARG A 492 18.57 4.63 -12.38
C ARG A 492 19.79 4.24 -11.54
N LEU A 493 20.84 3.71 -12.17
CA LEU A 493 22.12 3.44 -11.51
C LEU A 493 22.80 4.73 -11.01
N ALA A 494 22.78 5.80 -11.81
CA ALA A 494 23.31 7.10 -11.41
C ALA A 494 22.51 7.73 -10.25
N GLU A 495 21.19 7.57 -10.27
CA GLU A 495 20.32 7.96 -9.16
C GLU A 495 20.67 7.18 -7.87
N ALA A 496 20.88 5.86 -7.97
CA ALA A 496 21.25 5.03 -6.84
C ALA A 496 22.56 5.49 -6.17
N TYR A 497 23.58 5.87 -6.97
CA TYR A 497 24.79 6.48 -6.44
C TYR A 497 24.53 7.83 -5.77
N THR A 498 23.70 8.68 -6.39
CA THR A 498 23.34 9.99 -5.83
C THR A 498 22.66 9.84 -4.47
N LEU A 499 21.71 8.90 -4.34
CA LEU A 499 21.02 8.59 -3.09
C LEU A 499 21.99 8.07 -2.03
N ARG A 500 22.94 7.21 -2.42
CA ARG A 500 23.95 6.68 -1.51
C ARG A 500 24.85 7.78 -0.94
N ASP A 501 25.35 8.67 -1.82
CA ASP A 501 26.36 9.67 -1.45
C ASP A 501 25.75 10.86 -0.70
N LYS A 502 24.55 11.30 -1.08
CA LYS A 502 23.88 12.46 -0.48
C LYS A 502 22.95 12.11 0.68
N GLY A 503 22.59 10.84 0.85
CA GLY A 503 21.52 10.43 1.74
C GLY A 503 20.15 10.88 1.25
N PHE A 504 19.12 10.64 2.07
CA PHE A 504 17.76 11.10 1.80
C PHE A 504 17.20 11.80 3.04
N ASN A 505 16.89 13.09 2.93
CA ASN A 505 16.38 13.92 4.04
C ASN A 505 17.23 13.83 5.33
N GLY A 506 18.55 13.77 5.20
CA GLY A 506 19.49 13.66 6.33
C GLY A 506 19.60 12.25 6.95
N ALA A 507 18.82 11.27 6.47
CA ALA A 507 18.98 9.86 6.84
C ALA A 507 19.99 9.16 5.93
N SER A 508 20.54 8.03 6.41
CA SER A 508 21.41 7.16 5.61
C SER A 508 20.72 6.77 4.29
N GLY A 509 21.38 7.04 3.17
CA GLY A 509 20.87 6.73 1.84
C GLY A 509 20.94 5.24 1.47
N VAL A 510 21.41 4.38 2.37
CA VAL A 510 21.63 2.94 2.10
C VAL A 510 20.33 2.22 1.72
N PRO A 511 19.19 2.34 2.43
CA PRO A 511 17.97 1.64 2.05
C PRO A 511 17.44 2.07 0.67
N HIS A 512 17.39 3.38 0.42
CA HIS A 512 16.90 3.94 -0.86
C HIS A 512 17.81 3.60 -2.04
N SER A 513 19.12 3.68 -1.86
CA SER A 513 20.07 3.29 -2.90
C SER A 513 20.02 1.79 -3.19
N CYS A 514 19.90 0.93 -2.17
CA CYS A 514 19.74 -0.52 -2.33
C CYS A 514 18.55 -0.85 -3.25
N VAL A 515 17.43 -0.17 -3.00
CA VAL A 515 16.21 -0.26 -3.78
C VAL A 515 16.43 0.21 -5.23
N ALA A 516 17.06 1.36 -5.44
CA ALA A 516 17.34 1.86 -6.79
C ALA A 516 18.30 0.95 -7.58
N PHE A 517 19.33 0.39 -6.93
CA PHE A 517 20.20 -0.63 -7.54
C PHE A 517 19.42 -1.91 -7.90
N ALA A 518 18.48 -2.32 -7.06
CA ALA A 518 17.63 -3.49 -7.31
C ALA A 518 16.69 -3.28 -8.51
N ASP A 519 16.08 -2.10 -8.61
CA ASP A 519 15.23 -1.71 -9.74
C ASP A 519 16.03 -1.76 -11.06
N ALA A 520 17.26 -1.22 -11.06
CA ALA A 520 18.15 -1.24 -12.21
C ALA A 520 18.59 -2.68 -12.57
N ALA A 521 18.90 -3.50 -11.57
CA ALA A 521 19.24 -4.91 -11.76
C ALA A 521 18.06 -5.70 -12.36
N GLU A 522 16.84 -5.47 -11.89
CA GLU A 522 15.64 -6.16 -12.38
C GLU A 522 15.36 -5.84 -13.86
N LEU A 523 15.49 -4.56 -14.26
CA LEU A 523 15.35 -4.16 -15.66
C LEU A 523 16.47 -4.74 -16.53
N ALA A 524 17.72 -4.69 -16.06
CA ALA A 524 18.86 -5.28 -16.76
C ALA A 524 18.69 -6.80 -16.95
N ALA A 525 18.21 -7.51 -15.92
CA ALA A 525 17.91 -8.94 -15.97
C ALA A 525 16.84 -9.26 -17.03
N ALA A 526 15.76 -8.48 -17.08
CA ALA A 526 14.70 -8.67 -18.07
C ALA A 526 15.20 -8.46 -19.51
N VAL A 527 16.04 -7.43 -19.75
CA VAL A 527 16.65 -7.17 -21.07
C VAL A 527 17.63 -8.28 -21.46
N VAL A 528 18.50 -8.71 -20.54
CA VAL A 528 19.47 -9.80 -20.79
C VAL A 528 18.76 -11.13 -21.04
N ALA A 529 17.69 -11.43 -20.31
CA ALA A 529 16.87 -12.61 -20.54
C ALA A 529 16.24 -12.61 -21.94
N PHE A 530 15.74 -11.45 -22.39
CA PHE A 530 15.16 -11.30 -23.73
C PHE A 530 16.21 -11.49 -24.83
N ASP A 531 17.38 -10.88 -24.69
CA ASP A 531 18.49 -11.06 -25.62
C ASP A 531 18.94 -12.53 -25.71
N ASN A 532 19.10 -13.20 -24.56
CA ASN A 532 19.46 -14.62 -24.50
C ASN A 532 18.45 -15.52 -25.24
N ILE A 533 17.16 -15.36 -24.95
CA ILE A 533 16.14 -16.27 -25.51
C ILE A 533 15.93 -16.06 -27.01
N THR A 534 16.24 -14.87 -27.52
CA THR A 534 16.22 -14.56 -28.95
C THR A 534 17.52 -14.91 -29.67
N GLY A 535 18.45 -15.61 -29.01
CA GLY A 535 19.72 -16.04 -29.61
C GLY A 535 20.66 -14.87 -29.94
N GLY A 536 20.49 -13.72 -29.30
CA GLY A 536 21.34 -12.55 -29.52
C GLY A 536 20.90 -11.63 -30.67
N ASP A 537 19.71 -11.83 -31.25
CA ASP A 537 19.15 -10.97 -32.32
C ASP A 537 19.10 -9.48 -31.94
N TYR A 538 19.12 -9.19 -30.64
CA TYR A 538 19.07 -7.85 -30.07
C TYR A 538 20.36 -7.42 -29.36
N THR A 539 21.47 -8.16 -29.49
CA THR A 539 22.74 -7.92 -28.77
C THR A 539 23.22 -6.48 -28.94
N GLN A 540 23.16 -5.95 -30.18
CA GLN A 540 23.59 -4.58 -30.46
C GLN A 540 22.72 -3.53 -29.75
N ALA A 541 21.42 -3.78 -29.61
CA ALA A 541 20.51 -2.89 -28.89
C ALA A 541 20.70 -3.03 -27.38
N ALA A 542 21.00 -4.24 -26.89
CA ALA A 542 21.23 -4.59 -25.49
C ALA A 542 22.68 -4.36 -25.03
N PHE A 543 23.52 -3.69 -25.82
CA PHE A 543 24.93 -3.49 -25.51
C PHE A 543 25.14 -2.94 -24.10
N ARG A 544 25.98 -3.62 -23.30
CA ARG A 544 26.27 -3.37 -21.88
C ARG A 544 25.17 -3.71 -20.89
N ALA A 545 24.03 -4.26 -21.30
CA ALA A 545 23.00 -4.69 -20.36
C ALA A 545 23.55 -5.73 -19.36
N ARG A 546 24.40 -6.67 -19.82
CA ARG A 546 25.03 -7.68 -18.94
C ARG A 546 26.01 -7.07 -17.96
N TYR A 547 26.89 -6.19 -18.45
CA TYR A 547 27.82 -5.45 -17.59
C TYR A 547 27.07 -4.70 -16.48
N MET A 548 26.02 -3.97 -16.84
CA MET A 548 25.22 -3.22 -15.87
C MET A 548 24.48 -4.13 -14.89
N LEU A 549 23.97 -5.28 -15.34
CA LEU A 549 23.35 -6.27 -14.46
C LEU A 549 24.34 -6.76 -13.40
N VAL A 550 25.56 -7.14 -13.80
CA VAL A 550 26.62 -7.58 -12.87
C VAL A 550 26.95 -6.50 -11.84
N VAL A 551 27.14 -5.26 -12.30
CA VAL A 551 27.45 -4.12 -11.43
C VAL A 551 26.32 -3.84 -10.44
N CYS A 552 25.06 -3.78 -10.92
CA CYS A 552 23.91 -3.54 -10.07
C CYS A 552 23.76 -4.64 -9.00
N LEU A 553 23.90 -5.91 -9.38
CA LEU A 553 23.83 -7.03 -8.44
C LEU A 553 24.93 -6.98 -7.37
N GLY A 554 26.15 -6.62 -7.78
CA GLY A 554 27.26 -6.39 -6.86
C GLY A 554 26.96 -5.27 -5.84
N HIS A 555 26.30 -4.19 -6.27
CA HIS A 555 25.89 -3.10 -5.39
C HIS A 555 24.72 -3.49 -4.49
N VAL A 556 23.72 -4.21 -4.99
CA VAL A 556 22.63 -4.76 -4.16
C VAL A 556 23.22 -5.66 -3.07
N ALA A 557 24.18 -6.53 -3.41
CA ALA A 557 24.86 -7.38 -2.43
C ALA A 557 25.61 -6.56 -1.37
N GLN A 558 26.28 -5.46 -1.76
CA GLN A 558 26.95 -4.58 -0.80
C GLN A 558 25.96 -3.92 0.16
N MET A 559 24.90 -3.30 -0.36
CA MET A 559 23.93 -2.60 0.49
C MET A 559 23.15 -3.58 1.38
N ALA A 560 22.84 -4.77 0.87
CA ALA A 560 22.23 -5.84 1.65
C ALA A 560 23.15 -6.30 2.80
N LEU A 561 24.48 -6.31 2.60
CA LEU A 561 25.44 -6.67 3.64
C LEU A 561 25.47 -5.63 4.76
N GLU A 562 25.43 -4.34 4.40
CA GLU A 562 25.32 -3.23 5.35
C GLU A 562 24.02 -3.30 6.17
N LEU A 563 22.94 -3.80 5.57
CA LEU A 563 21.65 -4.05 6.23
C LEU A 563 21.56 -5.43 6.93
N LYS A 564 22.63 -6.23 6.91
CA LYS A 564 22.68 -7.60 7.47
C LYS A 564 21.65 -8.58 6.86
N HIS A 565 21.23 -8.35 5.62
CA HIS A 565 20.36 -9.24 4.85
C HIS A 565 21.17 -10.32 4.12
N TYR A 566 21.89 -11.17 4.88
CA TYR A 566 22.89 -12.10 4.32
C TYR A 566 22.38 -13.02 3.22
N GLN A 567 21.12 -13.47 3.28
CA GLN A 567 20.50 -14.28 2.22
C GLN A 567 20.50 -13.54 0.88
N ARG A 568 20.09 -12.26 0.88
CA ARG A 568 20.11 -11.41 -0.31
C ARG A 568 21.53 -11.17 -0.83
N VAL A 569 22.49 -10.97 0.08
CA VAL A 569 23.92 -10.81 -0.28
C VAL A 569 24.41 -12.02 -1.05
N TYR A 570 24.16 -13.21 -0.50
CA TYR A 570 24.61 -14.48 -1.08
C TYR A 570 24.08 -14.67 -2.50
N PHE A 571 22.76 -14.56 -2.69
CA PHE A 571 22.14 -14.78 -4.01
C PHE A 571 22.52 -13.72 -5.03
N CYS A 572 22.55 -12.43 -4.65
CA CYS A 572 22.94 -11.37 -5.57
C CYS A 572 24.42 -11.48 -5.99
N ALA A 573 25.32 -11.81 -5.05
CA ALA A 573 26.73 -11.97 -5.36
C ALA A 573 27.01 -13.17 -6.27
N LEU A 574 26.36 -14.32 -6.04
CA LEU A 574 26.47 -15.47 -6.92
C LEU A 574 25.88 -15.20 -8.31
N ALA A 575 24.72 -14.55 -8.38
CA ALA A 575 24.14 -14.14 -9.66
C ALA A 575 25.05 -13.19 -10.45
N ALA A 576 25.69 -12.23 -9.77
CA ALA A 576 26.66 -11.34 -10.41
C ALA A 576 27.84 -12.11 -11.01
N LEU A 577 28.36 -13.11 -10.28
CA LEU A 577 29.47 -13.96 -10.74
C LEU A 577 29.06 -14.83 -11.93
N ASP A 578 27.90 -15.48 -11.88
CA ASP A 578 27.36 -16.32 -12.97
C ASP A 578 27.12 -15.52 -14.25
N VAL A 579 26.48 -14.36 -14.14
CA VAL A 579 26.25 -13.46 -15.29
C VAL A 579 27.59 -13.00 -15.88
N ASN A 580 28.56 -12.63 -15.04
CA ASN A 580 29.88 -12.20 -15.51
C ASN A 580 30.65 -13.33 -16.20
N GLU A 581 30.55 -14.56 -15.72
CA GLU A 581 31.20 -15.73 -16.33
C GLU A 581 30.69 -15.95 -17.76
N LYS A 582 29.37 -15.89 -17.94
CA LYS A 582 28.64 -16.08 -19.20
C LYS A 582 28.69 -14.88 -20.16
N SER A 583 29.21 -13.73 -19.70
CA SER A 583 29.25 -12.51 -20.50
C SER A 583 30.37 -12.54 -21.55
N ALA A 584 30.17 -11.83 -22.66
CA ALA A 584 31.21 -11.57 -23.65
C ALA A 584 32.37 -10.77 -23.04
N ARG A 585 33.57 -10.88 -23.63
CA ARG A 585 34.81 -10.32 -23.05
C ARG A 585 34.72 -8.81 -22.78
N ASP A 586 34.05 -8.07 -23.66
CA ASP A 586 33.83 -6.62 -23.60
C ASP A 586 32.70 -6.21 -22.63
N GLU A 587 31.90 -7.17 -22.15
CA GLU A 587 30.88 -6.96 -21.14
C GLU A 587 31.27 -7.50 -19.75
N LYS A 588 32.44 -8.15 -19.62
CA LYS A 588 32.93 -8.63 -18.31
C LYS A 588 33.38 -7.45 -17.45
N VAL A 589 33.10 -7.55 -16.15
CA VAL A 589 33.62 -6.61 -15.16
C VAL A 589 35.09 -6.90 -14.84
N ASP A 590 35.78 -5.92 -14.27
CA ASP A 590 37.17 -6.05 -13.87
C ASP A 590 37.38 -7.20 -12.86
N LYS A 591 38.53 -7.89 -12.97
CA LYS A 591 38.89 -8.99 -12.05
C LYS A 591 38.90 -8.57 -10.57
N SER A 592 39.12 -7.30 -10.28
CA SER A 592 39.04 -6.74 -8.92
C SER A 592 37.61 -6.81 -8.36
N LEU A 593 36.60 -6.45 -9.14
CA LEU A 593 35.18 -6.56 -8.74
C LEU A 593 34.76 -8.01 -8.55
N VAL A 594 35.22 -8.92 -9.41
CA VAL A 594 34.98 -10.36 -9.26
C VAL A 594 35.49 -10.88 -7.92
N LYS A 595 36.69 -10.45 -7.47
CA LYS A 595 37.22 -10.81 -6.14
C LYS A 595 36.33 -10.28 -5.02
N VAL A 596 35.85 -9.04 -5.13
CA VAL A 596 34.94 -8.43 -4.14
C VAL A 596 33.63 -9.20 -4.04
N TYR A 597 33.04 -9.62 -5.17
CA TYR A 597 31.79 -10.38 -5.15
C TYR A 597 31.97 -11.78 -4.57
N ASN A 598 33.08 -12.46 -4.86
CA ASN A 598 33.43 -13.74 -4.22
C ASN A 598 33.57 -13.60 -2.70
N GLN A 599 34.25 -12.56 -2.24
CA GLN A 599 34.40 -12.29 -0.82
C GLN A 599 33.04 -12.09 -0.14
N ARG A 600 32.16 -11.26 -0.72
CA ARG A 600 30.80 -11.03 -0.19
C ARG A 600 29.95 -12.29 -0.16
N ALA A 601 30.01 -13.12 -1.20
CA ALA A 601 29.32 -14.39 -1.23
C ALA A 601 29.81 -15.30 -0.09
N GLN A 602 31.13 -15.34 0.14
CA GLN A 602 31.71 -16.14 1.23
C GLN A 602 31.36 -15.60 2.62
N GLU A 603 31.40 -14.29 2.83
CA GLU A 603 30.98 -13.66 4.10
C GLU A 603 29.51 -13.94 4.41
N ALA A 604 28.64 -13.81 3.41
CA ALA A 604 27.22 -14.14 3.55
C ALA A 604 26.99 -15.63 3.81
N LYS A 605 27.73 -16.50 3.13
CA LYS A 605 27.69 -17.95 3.36
C LYS A 605 28.04 -18.32 4.80
N ILE A 606 29.13 -17.75 5.33
CA ILE A 606 29.55 -17.94 6.73
C ILE A 606 28.47 -17.45 7.70
N ALA A 607 27.90 -16.27 7.46
CA ALA A 607 26.85 -15.69 8.32
C ALA A 607 25.54 -16.52 8.32
N LEU A 608 25.25 -17.21 7.21
CA LEU A 608 24.09 -18.10 7.08
C LEU A 608 24.36 -19.52 7.61
N GLY A 609 25.61 -19.89 7.86
CA GLY A 609 25.99 -21.25 8.27
C GLY A 609 25.87 -22.29 7.16
N LEU A 610 26.08 -21.89 5.90
CA LEU A 610 26.00 -22.74 4.69
C LEU A 610 27.35 -23.31 4.24
#